data_AF-A0A5C6N0B8-F1
#
_entry.id   AF-A0A5C6N0B8-F1
#
_cell.length_a   1.000
_cell.length_b   1.000
_cell.length_c   1.000
_cell.angle_alpha   90.00
_cell.angle_beta   90.00
_cell.angle_gamma   90.00
#
_symmetry.space_group_name_H-M   'P 1'
#
loop_
_entity.id
_entity.type
_entity.pdbx_description
1 polymer ?
#
loop_
_entity_poly.entity_id
_entity_poly.type
_entity_poly.pdbx_seq_one_letter_code
_entity_poly.pdbx_strand_id
1 'polypeptide(L)'
;MQWDHSEQAAVNVKFLSLLKKPCEELEQLKPSEVAPKMKRIINLIYTIWANNHHYSSNEKISDLVLMVCDCQHQFARWEDGHQRPLPIFSGSQGPEFSSALLEIECSFHLSLQKLRSCDKAILDILNIKWCSEFNKFCVTVNDLEMMMQTLITSIFSTVFSVEEGVRLLDIFEPLSTREAMKRTLQEKAEEVFNMFKKQLRMVLDQTNKNISFPEQLPQVADVVQYIRDSKHSLARPLEVLWKAGLLSEVCTGEQVLYTHSQTTQFLEEMERKTFADWSQNLEVQYLKRLEQPLMVRCKDNITKLDLNFDK
;
A
#
# COMPACT_ATOMS: atom_id res chain seq x y z
N MET A 1 -69.62 5.89 0.67
CA MET A 1 -68.27 5.55 0.18
C MET A 1 -67.27 5.72 1.31
N GLN A 2 -67.29 4.83 2.32
CA GLN A 2 -66.44 4.95 3.52
C GLN A 2 -65.68 3.63 3.81
N TRP A 3 -65.85 2.62 2.96
CA TRP A 3 -65.31 1.27 3.12
C TRP A 3 -63.90 1.10 2.53
N ASP A 4 -63.52 1.93 1.55
CA ASP A 4 -62.27 1.76 0.78
C ASP A 4 -61.01 2.25 1.55
N HIS A 5 -61.14 3.29 2.37
CA HIS A 5 -60.01 3.86 3.11
C HIS A 5 -59.57 3.01 4.31
N SER A 6 -60.48 2.24 4.91
CA SER A 6 -60.19 1.42 6.10
C SER A 6 -59.45 0.13 5.75
N GLU A 7 -59.83 -0.55 4.66
CA GLU A 7 -59.12 -1.74 4.19
C GLU A 7 -57.74 -1.37 3.64
N GLN A 8 -57.64 -0.28 2.87
CA GLN A 8 -56.36 0.22 2.39
C GLN A 8 -55.42 0.61 3.55
N ALA A 9 -55.94 1.25 4.60
CA ALA A 9 -55.15 1.57 5.80
C ALA A 9 -54.67 0.32 6.55
N ALA A 10 -55.51 -0.71 6.69
CA ALA A 10 -55.14 -1.96 7.36
C ALA A 10 -54.06 -2.73 6.59
N VAL A 11 -54.15 -2.74 5.26
CA VAL A 11 -53.15 -3.34 4.36
C VAL A 11 -51.82 -2.57 4.43
N ASN A 12 -51.88 -1.24 4.42
CA ASN A 12 -50.69 -0.38 4.54
C ASN A 12 -49.97 -0.56 5.89
N VAL A 13 -50.69 -0.65 7.01
CA VAL A 13 -50.10 -0.91 8.33
C VAL A 13 -49.39 -2.28 8.37
N LYS A 14 -49.99 -3.30 7.76
CA LYS A 14 -49.41 -4.64 7.68
C LYS A 14 -48.11 -4.64 6.86
N PHE A 15 -48.07 -3.91 5.75
CA PHE A 15 -46.87 -3.78 4.94
C PHE A 15 -45.76 -2.95 5.60
N LEU A 16 -46.09 -1.81 6.21
CA LEU A 16 -45.14 -0.98 6.94
C LEU A 16 -44.53 -1.73 8.15
N SER A 17 -45.28 -2.65 8.77
CA SER A 17 -44.75 -3.51 9.84
C SER A 17 -43.64 -4.46 9.38
N LEU A 18 -43.58 -4.82 8.09
CA LEU A 18 -42.51 -5.65 7.52
C LEU A 18 -41.18 -4.90 7.40
N LEU A 19 -41.24 -3.56 7.32
CA LEU A 19 -40.05 -2.69 7.29
C LEU A 19 -39.53 -2.34 8.68
N LYS A 20 -40.37 -2.44 9.70
CA LYS A 20 -40.04 -2.04 11.07
C LYS A 20 -38.77 -2.74 11.59
N LYS A 21 -38.76 -4.08 11.58
CA LYS A 21 -37.62 -4.86 12.09
C LYS A 21 -36.33 -4.66 11.28
N PRO A 22 -36.34 -4.68 9.93
CA PRO A 22 -35.16 -4.33 9.13
C PRO A 22 -34.64 -2.90 9.34
N CYS A 23 -35.52 -1.92 9.55
CA CYS A 23 -35.13 -0.54 9.83
C CYS A 23 -34.55 -0.37 11.25
N GLU A 24 -35.08 -1.10 12.24
CA GLU A 24 -34.51 -1.17 13.59
C GLU A 24 -33.14 -1.87 13.58
N GLU A 25 -32.96 -2.89 12.75
CA GLU A 25 -31.65 -3.52 12.51
C GLU A 25 -30.67 -2.52 11.88
N LEU A 26 -31.11 -1.72 10.89
CA LEU A 26 -30.30 -0.64 10.26
C LEU A 26 -29.77 0.39 11.25
N GLU A 27 -30.60 0.79 12.21
CA GLU A 27 -30.26 1.83 13.21
C GLU A 27 -29.13 1.39 14.14
N GLN A 28 -28.92 0.08 14.30
CA GLN A 28 -27.87 -0.47 15.16
C GLN A 28 -26.61 -0.90 14.41
N LEU A 29 -26.60 -0.84 13.08
CA LEU A 29 -25.49 -1.30 12.25
C LEU A 29 -24.45 -0.21 12.02
N LYS A 30 -23.20 -0.62 11.88
CA LYS A 30 -22.13 0.28 11.43
C LYS A 30 -22.31 0.62 9.94
N PRO A 31 -21.83 1.78 9.46
CA PRO A 31 -21.97 2.17 8.05
C PRO A 31 -21.42 1.14 7.05
N SER A 32 -20.38 0.38 7.40
CA SER A 32 -19.87 -0.76 6.60
C SER A 32 -20.85 -1.93 6.48
N GLU A 33 -21.70 -2.16 7.48
CA GLU A 33 -22.67 -3.26 7.53
C GLU A 33 -24.05 -2.86 6.96
N VAL A 34 -24.28 -1.56 6.79
CA VAL A 34 -25.51 -0.98 6.23
C VAL A 34 -25.69 -1.37 4.76
N ALA A 35 -24.64 -1.27 3.94
CA ALA A 35 -24.73 -1.47 2.49
C ALA A 35 -25.29 -2.86 2.08
N PRO A 36 -24.82 -4.00 2.60
CA PRO A 36 -25.37 -5.31 2.26
C PRO A 36 -26.79 -5.54 2.81
N LYS A 37 -27.17 -4.88 3.92
CA LYS A 37 -28.51 -4.97 4.51
C LYS A 37 -29.51 -4.06 3.82
N MET A 38 -29.05 -2.97 3.22
CA MET A 38 -29.86 -2.03 2.48
C MET A 38 -30.52 -2.68 1.25
N LYS A 39 -29.83 -3.62 0.58
CA LYS A 39 -30.41 -4.46 -0.49
C LYS A 39 -31.70 -5.15 -0.07
N ARG A 40 -31.72 -5.73 1.14
CA ARG A 40 -32.90 -6.42 1.70
C ARG A 40 -34.04 -5.44 1.97
N ILE A 41 -33.73 -4.24 2.46
CA ILE A 41 -34.72 -3.23 2.83
C ILE A 41 -35.33 -2.58 1.60
N ILE A 42 -34.50 -2.27 0.61
CA ILE A 42 -34.94 -1.79 -0.70
C ILE A 42 -35.86 -2.82 -1.35
N ASN A 43 -35.47 -4.11 -1.37
CA ASN A 43 -36.32 -5.17 -1.91
C ASN A 43 -37.65 -5.32 -1.15
N LEU A 44 -37.67 -5.10 0.16
CA LEU A 44 -38.90 -5.12 0.97
C LEU A 44 -39.79 -3.91 0.66
N ILE A 45 -39.22 -2.70 0.60
CA ILE A 45 -39.92 -1.47 0.18
C ILE A 45 -40.54 -1.70 -1.21
N TYR A 46 -39.78 -2.28 -2.14
CA TYR A 46 -40.27 -2.60 -3.47
C TYR A 46 -41.28 -3.73 -3.53
N THR A 47 -41.21 -4.76 -2.67
CA THR A 47 -42.23 -5.83 -2.61
C THR A 47 -43.55 -5.28 -2.08
N ILE A 48 -43.48 -4.37 -1.10
CA ILE A 48 -44.62 -3.60 -0.61
C ILE A 48 -45.18 -2.72 -1.73
N TRP A 49 -44.28 -2.11 -2.52
CA TRP A 49 -44.68 -1.25 -3.62
C TRP A 49 -45.20 -2.01 -4.84
N ALA A 50 -44.70 -3.20 -5.17
CA ALA A 50 -45.10 -4.01 -6.33
C ALA A 50 -46.49 -4.65 -6.19
N ASN A 51 -46.98 -4.79 -4.95
CA ASN A 51 -48.40 -5.05 -4.69
C ASN A 51 -49.31 -3.85 -5.06
N ASN A 52 -48.72 -2.70 -5.38
CA ASN A 52 -49.32 -1.65 -6.20
C ASN A 52 -48.61 -1.69 -7.57
N HIS A 53 -49.29 -2.20 -8.60
CA HIS A 53 -48.79 -2.30 -9.98
C HIS A 53 -47.84 -1.14 -10.35
N HIS A 54 -46.53 -1.38 -10.63
CA HIS A 54 -45.65 -0.59 -11.53
C HIS A 54 -44.11 -0.78 -11.39
N TYR A 55 -43.56 -1.63 -10.51
CA TYR A 55 -42.10 -1.62 -10.23
C TYR A 55 -41.33 -2.84 -10.74
N SER A 56 -40.74 -2.73 -11.95
CA SER A 56 -39.97 -3.80 -12.61
C SER A 56 -38.52 -3.40 -12.94
N SER A 57 -37.73 -2.92 -11.97
CA SER A 57 -36.27 -2.77 -12.15
C SER A 57 -35.49 -2.92 -10.82
N ASN A 58 -35.57 -4.11 -10.23
CA ASN A 58 -35.04 -4.46 -8.90
C ASN A 58 -33.50 -4.42 -8.75
N GLU A 59 -32.73 -4.52 -9.83
CA GLU A 59 -31.25 -4.63 -9.71
C GLU A 59 -30.58 -3.26 -9.52
N LYS A 60 -31.12 -2.21 -10.17
CA LYS A 60 -30.44 -0.92 -10.33
C LYS A 60 -30.22 -0.13 -9.03
N ILE A 61 -31.12 -0.24 -8.05
CA ILE A 61 -31.09 0.62 -6.86
C ILE A 61 -30.24 0.01 -5.75
N SER A 62 -30.27 -1.31 -5.60
CA SER A 62 -29.31 -2.00 -4.74
C SER A 62 -27.89 -1.76 -5.24
N ASP A 63 -27.66 -1.89 -6.54
CA ASP A 63 -26.34 -1.68 -7.13
C ASP A 63 -25.89 -0.23 -7.01
N LEU A 64 -26.83 0.72 -7.07
CA LEU A 64 -26.55 2.14 -6.83
C LEU A 64 -26.10 2.41 -5.40
N VAL A 65 -26.78 1.85 -4.39
CA VAL A 65 -26.38 2.08 -3.00
C VAL A 65 -25.00 1.50 -2.73
N LEU A 66 -24.74 0.28 -3.20
CA LEU A 66 -23.42 -0.35 -3.10
C LEU A 66 -22.37 0.52 -3.79
N MET A 67 -22.62 0.95 -5.03
CA MET A 67 -21.72 1.82 -5.77
C MET A 67 -21.44 3.15 -5.05
N VAL A 68 -22.46 3.81 -4.48
CA VAL A 68 -22.27 5.07 -3.75
C VAL A 68 -21.48 4.85 -2.46
N CYS A 69 -21.73 3.76 -1.72
CA CYS A 69 -20.96 3.39 -0.54
C CYS A 69 -19.49 3.11 -0.88
N ASP A 70 -19.24 2.32 -1.92
CA ASP A 70 -17.89 2.01 -2.39
C ASP A 70 -17.16 3.28 -2.82
N CYS A 71 -17.84 4.18 -3.55
CA CYS A 71 -17.26 5.45 -3.96
C CYS A 71 -16.97 6.38 -2.78
N GLN A 72 -17.78 6.37 -1.71
CA GLN A 72 -17.50 7.16 -0.50
C GLN A 72 -16.23 6.69 0.20
N HIS A 73 -16.01 5.37 0.22
CA HIS A 73 -14.80 4.79 0.78
C HIS A 73 -13.56 5.12 -0.07
N GLN A 74 -13.69 5.01 -1.39
CA GLN A 74 -12.60 5.17 -2.36
C GLN A 74 -12.22 6.63 -2.60
N PHE A 75 -13.20 7.48 -2.91
CA PHE A 75 -12.96 8.85 -3.41
C PHE A 75 -13.20 9.94 -2.37
N ALA A 76 -13.72 9.61 -1.20
CA ALA A 76 -13.93 10.58 -0.12
C ALA A 76 -13.35 10.12 1.23
N ARG A 77 -12.65 8.98 1.25
CA ARG A 77 -11.99 8.39 2.43
C ARG A 77 -12.92 8.15 3.63
N TRP A 78 -14.21 7.92 3.40
CA TRP A 78 -15.15 7.62 4.48
C TRP A 78 -15.01 6.16 4.91
N GLU A 79 -14.87 5.95 6.21
CA GLU A 79 -14.84 4.64 6.84
C GLU A 79 -15.67 4.69 8.13
N ASP A 80 -16.68 3.83 8.22
CA ASP A 80 -17.58 3.74 9.38
C ASP A 80 -18.15 5.10 9.87
N GLY A 81 -18.45 6.01 8.93
CA GLY A 81 -19.07 7.31 9.25
C GLY A 81 -18.07 8.39 9.69
N HIS A 82 -16.77 8.10 9.64
CA HIS A 82 -15.70 9.07 9.84
C HIS A 82 -14.87 9.23 8.57
N GLN A 83 -14.48 10.47 8.26
CA GLN A 83 -13.54 10.71 7.17
C GLN A 83 -12.12 10.48 7.66
N ARG A 84 -11.38 9.57 7.02
CA ARG A 84 -9.99 9.30 7.35
C ARG A 84 -9.12 10.54 7.10
N PRO A 85 -8.07 10.75 7.92
CA PRO A 85 -7.15 11.86 7.72
C PRO A 85 -6.48 11.79 6.35
N LEU A 86 -6.09 12.95 5.84
CA LEU A 86 -5.35 13.03 4.57
C LEU A 86 -4.01 12.29 4.71
N PRO A 87 -3.65 11.41 3.77
CA PRO A 87 -2.35 10.76 3.78
C PRO A 87 -1.23 11.79 3.64
N ILE A 88 -0.15 11.60 4.40
CA ILE A 88 1.03 12.45 4.34
C ILE A 88 1.95 11.91 3.26
N PHE A 89 2.10 12.63 2.16
CA PHE A 89 3.03 12.27 1.09
C PHE A 89 4.42 12.84 1.36
N SER A 90 5.44 12.00 1.20
CA SER A 90 6.84 12.37 1.39
C SER A 90 7.38 13.15 0.18
N GLY A 91 8.29 14.10 0.41
CA GLY A 91 9.01 14.81 -0.65
C GLY A 91 8.45 16.18 -1.03
N SER A 92 9.09 16.84 -2.00
CA SER A 92 8.76 18.21 -2.42
C SER A 92 7.46 18.32 -3.21
N GLN A 93 6.90 17.21 -3.69
CA GLN A 93 5.63 17.15 -4.42
C GLN A 93 4.44 16.72 -3.54
N GLY A 94 4.68 16.52 -2.24
CA GLY A 94 3.65 16.05 -1.31
C GLY A 94 2.41 16.98 -1.20
N PRO A 95 2.57 18.31 -1.12
CA PRO A 95 1.45 19.25 -1.13
C PRO A 95 0.63 19.21 -2.42
N GLU A 96 1.28 19.02 -3.57
CA GLU A 96 0.64 18.90 -4.88
C GLU A 96 -0.21 17.63 -4.96
N PHE A 97 0.32 16.49 -4.51
CA PHE A 97 -0.44 15.23 -4.43
C PHE A 97 -1.62 15.31 -3.47
N SER A 98 -1.42 15.97 -2.33
CA SER A 98 -2.48 16.25 -1.36
C SER A 98 -3.61 17.09 -1.97
N SER A 99 -3.23 18.11 -2.75
CA SER A 99 -4.18 18.99 -3.44
C SER A 99 -4.95 18.23 -4.52
N ALA A 100 -4.26 17.44 -5.35
CA ALA A 100 -4.90 16.60 -6.36
C ALA A 100 -5.87 15.58 -5.74
N LEU A 101 -5.52 14.99 -4.60
CA LEU A 101 -6.42 14.09 -3.89
C LEU A 101 -7.68 14.82 -3.41
N LEU A 102 -7.54 16.02 -2.83
CA LEU A 102 -8.67 16.86 -2.41
C LEU A 102 -9.56 17.31 -3.58
N GLU A 103 -8.97 17.56 -4.76
CA GLU A 103 -9.73 17.87 -5.98
C GLU A 103 -10.61 16.69 -6.42
N ILE A 104 -10.08 15.47 -6.37
CA ILE A 104 -10.84 14.24 -6.61
C ILE A 104 -12.01 14.14 -5.62
N GLU A 105 -11.77 14.36 -4.33
CA GLU A 105 -12.83 14.32 -3.32
C GLU A 105 -13.90 15.38 -3.57
N CYS A 106 -13.49 16.61 -3.88
CA CYS A 106 -14.39 17.72 -4.14
C CYS A 106 -15.30 17.41 -5.34
N SER A 107 -14.73 16.90 -6.43
CA SER A 107 -15.47 16.50 -7.63
C SER A 107 -16.47 15.38 -7.33
N PHE A 108 -16.09 14.39 -6.52
CA PHE A 108 -17.01 13.35 -6.05
C PHE A 108 -18.15 13.92 -5.19
N HIS A 109 -17.85 14.80 -4.24
CA HIS A 109 -18.88 15.42 -3.39
C HIS A 109 -19.86 16.25 -4.20
N LEU A 110 -19.39 16.99 -5.21
CA LEU A 110 -20.24 17.77 -6.11
C LEU A 110 -21.15 16.88 -6.96
N SER A 111 -20.63 15.75 -7.48
CA SER A 111 -21.44 14.81 -8.27
C SER A 111 -22.50 14.12 -7.39
N LEU A 112 -22.14 13.74 -6.16
CA LEU A 112 -23.06 13.17 -5.19
C LEU A 112 -24.13 14.18 -4.75
N GLN A 113 -23.78 15.46 -4.58
CA GLN A 113 -24.74 16.51 -4.24
C GLN A 113 -25.78 16.74 -5.37
N LYS A 114 -25.36 16.68 -6.64
CA LYS A 114 -26.26 16.74 -7.80
C LYS A 114 -27.21 15.53 -7.84
N LEU A 115 -26.72 14.35 -7.47
CA LEU A 115 -27.58 13.16 -7.35
C LEU A 115 -28.59 13.31 -6.20
N ARG A 116 -28.16 13.87 -5.06
CA ARG A 116 -29.03 14.14 -3.89
C ARG A 116 -30.08 15.22 -4.15
N SER A 117 -29.82 16.23 -4.98
CA SER A 117 -30.83 17.24 -5.30
C SER A 117 -32.00 16.69 -6.14
N CYS A 118 -31.86 15.47 -6.66
CA CYS A 118 -32.90 14.72 -7.36
C CYS A 118 -33.62 13.68 -6.46
N ASP A 119 -33.51 13.83 -5.13
CA ASP A 119 -34.04 12.91 -4.10
C ASP A 119 -35.50 12.48 -4.32
N LYS A 120 -36.36 13.43 -4.68
CA LYS A 120 -37.80 13.19 -4.92
C LYS A 120 -38.09 12.28 -6.12
N ALA A 121 -37.12 12.07 -7.00
CA ALA A 121 -37.23 11.26 -8.20
C ALA A 121 -36.51 9.89 -8.11
N ILE A 122 -35.80 9.60 -7.01
CA ILE A 122 -35.01 8.37 -6.85
C ILE A 122 -35.87 7.11 -6.98
N LEU A 123 -37.10 7.16 -6.46
CA LEU A 123 -38.01 6.02 -6.45
C LEU A 123 -38.98 6.03 -7.66
N ASP A 124 -38.96 7.09 -8.48
CA ASP A 124 -39.84 7.24 -9.65
C ASP A 124 -39.20 6.64 -10.91
N ILE A 125 -39.54 5.38 -11.20
CA ILE A 125 -39.00 4.61 -12.34
C ILE A 125 -39.35 5.25 -13.70
N LEU A 126 -40.40 6.07 -13.78
CA LEU A 126 -40.80 6.75 -15.01
C LEU A 126 -40.02 8.05 -15.25
N ASN A 127 -39.22 8.49 -14.28
CA ASN A 127 -38.51 9.75 -14.35
C ASN A 127 -37.16 9.60 -15.08
N ILE A 128 -37.18 9.93 -16.38
CA ILE A 128 -35.99 9.94 -17.26
C ILE A 128 -34.89 10.87 -16.70
N LYS A 129 -35.25 11.92 -15.93
CA LYS A 129 -34.26 12.87 -15.40
C LYS A 129 -33.34 12.21 -14.39
N TRP A 130 -33.86 11.39 -13.49
CA TRP A 130 -33.03 10.69 -12.51
C TRP A 130 -32.10 9.69 -13.17
N CYS A 131 -32.60 8.90 -14.13
CA CYS A 131 -31.77 7.99 -14.92
C CYS A 131 -30.65 8.74 -15.68
N SER A 132 -30.93 9.93 -16.21
CA SER A 132 -29.93 10.76 -16.88
C SER A 132 -28.86 11.27 -15.91
N GLU A 133 -29.26 11.79 -14.74
CA GLU A 133 -28.30 12.27 -13.73
C GLU A 133 -27.48 11.13 -13.12
N PHE A 134 -28.07 9.95 -12.93
CA PHE A 134 -27.33 8.76 -12.50
C PHE A 134 -26.29 8.32 -13.53
N ASN A 135 -26.63 8.30 -14.82
CA ASN A 135 -25.65 8.00 -15.86
C ASN A 135 -24.50 9.01 -15.90
N LYS A 136 -24.79 10.31 -15.69
CA LYS A 136 -23.75 11.35 -15.55
C LYS A 136 -22.86 11.09 -14.34
N PHE A 137 -23.45 10.70 -13.21
CA PHE A 137 -22.69 10.32 -12.01
C PHE A 137 -21.77 9.13 -12.29
N CYS A 138 -22.24 8.07 -12.96
CA CYS A 138 -21.41 6.92 -13.34
C CYS A 138 -20.23 7.33 -14.24
N VAL A 139 -20.46 8.24 -15.20
CA VAL A 139 -19.38 8.80 -16.04
C VAL A 139 -18.37 9.54 -15.17
N THR A 140 -18.82 10.43 -14.29
CA THR A 140 -17.92 11.16 -13.36
C THR A 140 -17.14 10.21 -12.46
N VAL A 141 -17.75 9.12 -11.98
CA VAL A 141 -17.07 8.10 -11.18
C VAL A 141 -15.95 7.40 -11.95
N ASN A 142 -16.16 7.11 -13.24
CA ASN A 142 -15.11 6.56 -14.10
C ASN A 142 -13.98 7.59 -14.35
N ASP A 143 -14.33 8.88 -14.49
CA ASP A 143 -13.32 9.94 -14.60
C ASP A 143 -12.49 10.07 -13.32
N LEU A 144 -13.13 9.98 -12.15
CA LEU A 144 -12.48 9.98 -10.83
C LEU A 144 -11.55 8.77 -10.66
N GLU A 145 -11.96 7.61 -11.15
CA GLU A 145 -11.12 6.42 -11.21
C GLU A 145 -9.85 6.70 -12.02
N MET A 146 -9.97 7.20 -13.26
CA MET A 146 -8.81 7.54 -14.10
C MET A 146 -7.90 8.61 -13.45
N MET A 147 -8.48 9.62 -12.81
CA MET A 147 -7.73 10.64 -12.09
C MET A 147 -6.95 10.05 -10.91
N MET A 148 -7.56 9.14 -10.13
CA MET A 148 -6.89 8.44 -9.03
C MET A 148 -5.74 7.55 -9.53
N GLN A 149 -5.94 6.84 -10.64
CA GLN A 149 -4.91 6.04 -11.31
C GLN A 149 -3.69 6.88 -11.72
N THR A 150 -3.96 8.05 -12.30
CA THR A 150 -2.93 9.00 -12.71
C THR A 150 -2.17 9.55 -11.51
N LEU A 151 -2.90 9.86 -10.42
CA LEU A 151 -2.32 10.32 -9.16
C LEU A 151 -1.41 9.24 -8.55
N ILE A 152 -1.88 7.99 -8.43
CA ILE A 152 -1.08 6.86 -7.93
C ILE A 152 0.19 6.72 -8.78
N THR A 153 0.06 6.74 -10.10
CA THR A 153 1.21 6.60 -11.01
C THR A 153 2.23 7.72 -10.82
N SER A 154 1.75 8.96 -10.66
CA SER A 154 2.59 10.13 -10.41
C SER A 154 3.32 10.03 -9.06
N ILE A 155 2.62 9.64 -7.99
CA ILE A 155 3.21 9.46 -6.66
C ILE A 155 4.31 8.39 -6.71
N PHE A 156 4.03 7.22 -7.27
CA PHE A 156 4.99 6.12 -7.34
C PHE A 156 6.23 6.46 -8.19
N SER A 157 6.12 7.36 -9.16
CA SER A 157 7.29 7.83 -9.93
C SER A 157 8.33 8.59 -9.09
N THR A 158 7.93 9.09 -7.92
CA THR A 158 8.81 9.80 -6.97
C THR A 158 9.38 8.90 -5.87
N VAL A 159 9.03 7.61 -5.86
CA VAL A 159 9.42 6.66 -4.82
C VAL A 159 10.77 6.04 -5.13
N PHE A 160 11.71 6.15 -4.19
CA PHE A 160 13.07 5.59 -4.33
C PHE A 160 13.44 4.55 -3.28
N SER A 161 12.60 4.34 -2.26
CA SER A 161 12.80 3.34 -1.21
C SER A 161 11.67 2.31 -1.20
N VAL A 162 12.02 1.08 -0.79
CA VAL A 162 11.04 -0.01 -0.66
C VAL A 162 10.06 0.29 0.46
N GLU A 163 10.52 0.89 1.56
CA GLU A 163 9.66 1.21 2.70
C GLU A 163 8.57 2.23 2.35
N GLU A 164 8.92 3.29 1.60
CA GLU A 164 7.93 4.28 1.18
C GLU A 164 6.95 3.69 0.16
N GLY A 165 7.45 2.83 -0.75
CA GLY A 165 6.60 2.11 -1.69
C GLY A 165 5.56 1.24 -1.00
N VAL A 166 5.97 0.45 0.00
CA VAL A 166 5.04 -0.40 0.78
C VAL A 166 4.05 0.45 1.59
N ARG A 167 4.51 1.55 2.20
CA ARG A 167 3.62 2.49 2.91
C ARG A 167 2.54 3.06 1.99
N LEU A 168 2.89 3.41 0.75
CA LEU A 168 1.92 3.92 -0.23
C LEU A 168 0.94 2.84 -0.70
N LEU A 169 1.39 1.60 -0.88
CA LEU A 169 0.51 0.48 -1.19
C LEU A 169 -0.54 0.27 -0.09
N ASP A 170 -0.12 0.35 1.18
CA ASP A 170 -1.02 0.26 2.35
C ASP A 170 -2.04 1.42 2.38
N ILE A 171 -1.60 2.65 2.12
CA ILE A 171 -2.51 3.82 2.04
C ILE A 171 -3.60 3.63 0.97
N PHE A 172 -3.25 3.05 -0.17
CA PHE A 172 -4.15 2.88 -1.31
C PHE A 172 -4.84 1.51 -1.38
N GLU A 173 -4.57 0.58 -0.44
CA GLU A 173 -5.21 -0.74 -0.36
C GLU A 173 -6.75 -0.67 -0.47
N PRO A 174 -7.46 0.27 0.19
CA PRO A 174 -8.91 0.46 0.05
C PRO A 174 -9.44 0.60 -1.38
N LEU A 175 -8.60 1.08 -2.31
CA LEU A 175 -8.97 1.27 -3.71
C LEU A 175 -8.99 -0.05 -4.50
N SER A 176 -8.43 -1.13 -3.95
CA SER A 176 -8.30 -2.45 -4.60
C SER A 176 -9.64 -3.18 -4.81
N THR A 177 -10.75 -2.61 -4.33
CA THR A 177 -12.11 -3.12 -4.57
C THR A 177 -12.52 -3.05 -6.04
N ARG A 178 -11.92 -2.16 -6.84
CA ARG A 178 -12.14 -2.08 -8.30
C ARG A 178 -11.01 -2.76 -9.06
N GLU A 179 -11.37 -3.59 -10.04
CA GLU A 179 -10.40 -4.35 -10.86
C GLU A 179 -9.40 -3.48 -11.62
N ALA A 180 -9.77 -2.26 -12.04
CA ALA A 180 -8.84 -1.34 -12.70
C ALA A 180 -7.80 -0.76 -11.72
N MET A 181 -8.25 -0.32 -10.53
CA MET A 181 -7.37 0.18 -9.46
C MET A 181 -6.47 -0.93 -8.92
N LYS A 182 -7.02 -2.13 -8.71
CA LYS A 182 -6.30 -3.31 -8.27
C LYS A 182 -5.16 -3.66 -9.21
N ARG A 183 -5.41 -3.65 -10.53
CA ARG A 183 -4.35 -3.87 -11.53
C ARG A 183 -3.25 -2.82 -11.42
N THR A 184 -3.60 -1.54 -11.32
CA THR A 184 -2.60 -0.47 -11.15
C THR A 184 -1.79 -0.65 -9.86
N LEU A 185 -2.42 -0.99 -8.74
CA LEU A 185 -1.71 -1.24 -7.47
C LEU A 185 -0.81 -2.47 -7.54
N GLN A 186 -1.23 -3.53 -8.23
CA GLN A 186 -0.40 -4.72 -8.47
C GLN A 186 0.83 -4.40 -9.34
N GLU A 187 0.66 -3.62 -10.40
CA GLU A 187 1.77 -3.13 -11.23
C GLU A 187 2.77 -2.32 -10.37
N LYS A 188 2.26 -1.45 -9.48
CA LYS A 188 3.10 -0.69 -8.55
C LYS A 188 3.76 -1.55 -7.48
N ALA A 189 3.10 -2.60 -6.99
CA ALA A 189 3.72 -3.57 -6.10
C ALA A 189 4.89 -4.28 -6.78
N GLU A 190 4.76 -4.65 -8.06
CA GLU A 190 5.86 -5.24 -8.82
C GLU A 190 7.04 -4.27 -9.00
N GLU A 191 6.77 -2.98 -9.22
CA GLU A 191 7.82 -1.94 -9.24
C GLU A 191 8.60 -1.91 -7.91
N VAL A 192 7.91 -1.94 -6.76
CA VAL A 192 8.53 -2.00 -5.43
C VAL A 192 9.37 -3.27 -5.24
N PHE A 193 8.88 -4.43 -5.68
CA PHE A 193 9.66 -5.67 -5.68
C PHE A 193 10.92 -5.56 -6.56
N ASN A 194 10.83 -4.90 -7.72
CA ASN A 194 11.95 -4.70 -8.61
C ASN A 194 13.01 -3.74 -8.01
N MET A 195 12.59 -2.75 -7.22
CA MET A 195 13.51 -1.91 -6.44
C MET A 195 14.32 -2.75 -5.45
N PHE A 196 13.66 -3.64 -4.70
CA PHE A 196 14.36 -4.53 -3.77
C PHE A 196 15.28 -5.52 -4.49
N LYS A 197 14.85 -6.11 -5.62
CA LYS A 197 15.72 -6.94 -6.48
C LYS A 197 16.96 -6.18 -6.96
N LYS A 198 16.82 -4.90 -7.31
CA LYS A 198 17.95 -4.05 -7.70
C LYS A 198 18.90 -3.82 -6.52
N GLN A 199 18.38 -3.55 -5.33
CA GLN A 199 19.20 -3.44 -4.11
C GLN A 199 19.99 -4.73 -3.85
N LEU A 200 19.36 -5.90 -3.95
CA LEU A 200 20.03 -7.20 -3.81
C LEU A 200 21.18 -7.38 -4.82
N ARG A 201 20.94 -7.07 -6.10
CA ARG A 201 22.00 -7.15 -7.14
C ARG A 201 23.14 -6.19 -6.88
N MET A 202 22.86 -4.96 -6.44
CA MET A 202 23.90 -3.99 -6.12
C MET A 202 24.82 -4.49 -5.00
N VAL A 203 24.24 -5.08 -3.94
CA VAL A 203 25.02 -5.68 -2.84
C VAL A 203 25.89 -6.83 -3.38
N LEU A 204 25.32 -7.73 -4.19
CA LEU A 204 26.08 -8.85 -4.78
C LEU A 204 27.23 -8.36 -5.68
N ASP A 205 26.98 -7.38 -6.55
CA ASP A 205 27.99 -6.82 -7.45
C ASP A 205 29.12 -6.11 -6.71
N GLN A 206 28.80 -5.34 -5.66
CA GLN A 206 29.80 -4.68 -4.82
C GLN A 206 30.65 -5.70 -4.05
N THR A 207 30.01 -6.76 -3.56
CA THR A 207 30.68 -7.84 -2.83
C THR A 207 31.63 -8.63 -3.74
N ASN A 208 31.23 -8.89 -5.00
CA ASN A 208 32.04 -9.62 -5.98
C ASN A 208 33.24 -8.84 -6.52
N LYS A 209 33.22 -7.50 -6.50
CA LYS A 209 34.26 -6.66 -7.11
C LYS A 209 35.50 -6.44 -6.24
N ASN A 210 35.63 -7.16 -5.11
CA ASN A 210 36.58 -6.90 -4.03
C ASN A 210 36.43 -5.48 -3.48
N ILE A 211 36.03 -5.38 -2.22
CA ILE A 211 35.74 -4.10 -1.58
C ILE A 211 37.06 -3.37 -1.33
N SER A 212 37.23 -2.20 -1.96
CA SER A 212 38.40 -1.34 -1.76
C SER A 212 38.04 -0.24 -0.77
N PHE A 213 38.65 -0.26 0.42
CA PHE A 213 38.48 0.78 1.43
C PHE A 213 39.71 1.70 1.46
N PRO A 214 39.53 2.99 1.82
CA PRO A 214 40.65 3.89 2.09
C PRO A 214 41.59 3.31 3.16
N GLU A 215 42.91 3.43 2.98
CA GLU A 215 44.00 2.82 3.79
C GLU A 215 44.05 3.19 5.30
N GLN A 216 43.02 3.80 5.87
CA GLN A 216 43.05 4.37 7.22
C GLN A 216 42.66 3.38 8.34
N LEU A 217 42.08 2.24 8.00
CA LEU A 217 41.65 1.19 8.94
C LEU A 217 42.23 -0.19 8.52
N PRO A 218 42.24 -1.19 9.43
CA PRO A 218 42.62 -2.55 9.05
C PRO A 218 41.65 -3.02 7.97
N GLN A 219 42.14 -3.25 6.75
CA GLN A 219 41.34 -3.60 5.57
C GLN A 219 40.33 -4.73 5.85
N VAL A 220 40.65 -5.64 6.77
CA VAL A 220 39.78 -6.75 7.21
C VAL A 220 38.58 -6.29 8.04
N ALA A 221 38.76 -5.32 8.94
CA ALA A 221 37.69 -4.81 9.80
C ALA A 221 36.63 -4.06 8.99
N ASP A 222 37.06 -3.27 8.00
CA ASP A 222 36.15 -2.53 7.12
C ASP A 222 35.33 -3.44 6.22
N VAL A 223 35.95 -4.50 5.68
CA VAL A 223 35.25 -5.54 4.90
C VAL A 223 34.16 -6.20 5.73
N VAL A 224 34.46 -6.61 6.97
CA VAL A 224 33.49 -7.23 7.87
C VAL A 224 32.37 -6.25 8.24
N GLN A 225 32.70 -4.99 8.51
CA GLN A 225 31.70 -3.98 8.85
C GLN A 225 30.74 -3.73 7.67
N TYR A 226 31.26 -3.58 6.45
CA TYR A 226 30.43 -3.44 5.25
C TYR A 226 29.53 -4.65 5.00
N ILE A 227 30.03 -5.87 5.23
CA ILE A 227 29.21 -7.09 5.10
C ILE A 227 28.05 -7.04 6.10
N ARG A 228 28.31 -6.67 7.36
CA ARG A 228 27.28 -6.55 8.40
C ARG A 228 26.26 -5.45 8.08
N ASP A 229 26.72 -4.29 7.64
CA ASP A 229 25.87 -3.18 7.25
C ASP A 229 24.99 -3.55 6.04
N SER A 230 25.55 -4.26 5.07
CA SER A 230 24.82 -4.78 3.91
C SER A 230 23.74 -5.78 4.31
N LYS A 231 24.04 -6.70 5.23
CA LYS A 231 23.03 -7.64 5.79
C LYS A 231 21.90 -6.88 6.50
N HIS A 232 22.25 -5.90 7.33
CA HIS A 232 21.27 -5.11 8.07
C HIS A 232 20.38 -4.28 7.12
N SER A 233 20.97 -3.68 6.09
CA SER A 233 20.26 -2.91 5.07
C SER A 233 19.23 -3.75 4.31
N LEU A 234 19.51 -5.03 4.04
CA LEU A 234 18.58 -5.94 3.36
C LEU A 234 17.46 -6.49 4.26
N ALA A 235 17.68 -6.53 5.58
CA ALA A 235 16.71 -7.06 6.53
C ALA A 235 15.46 -6.17 6.66
N ARG A 236 15.64 -4.84 6.64
CA ARG A 236 14.54 -3.89 6.87
C ARG A 236 13.49 -3.88 5.74
N PRO A 237 13.86 -3.80 4.44
CA PRO A 237 12.90 -3.92 3.35
C PRO A 237 12.15 -5.25 3.36
N LEU A 238 12.84 -6.35 3.73
CA LEU A 238 12.21 -7.67 3.80
C LEU A 238 11.15 -7.75 4.91
N GLU A 239 11.45 -7.20 6.09
CA GLU A 239 10.50 -7.15 7.21
C GLU A 239 9.23 -6.39 6.82
N VAL A 240 9.39 -5.25 6.14
CA VAL A 240 8.27 -4.40 5.70
C VAL A 240 7.42 -5.12 4.64
N LEU A 241 8.05 -5.78 3.66
CA LEU A 241 7.34 -6.60 2.66
C LEU A 241 6.58 -7.77 3.30
N TRP A 242 7.13 -8.38 4.36
CA TRP A 242 6.47 -9.48 5.07
C TRP A 242 5.27 -9.01 5.88
N LYS A 243 5.40 -7.90 6.60
CA LYS A 243 4.29 -7.33 7.39
C LYS A 243 3.12 -6.87 6.54
N ALA A 244 3.38 -6.41 5.32
CA ALA A 244 2.35 -5.96 4.39
C ALA A 244 1.60 -7.11 3.68
N GLY A 245 1.93 -8.38 3.94
CA GLY A 245 1.27 -9.53 3.30
C GLY A 245 1.56 -9.70 1.79
N LEU A 246 2.26 -8.74 1.16
CA LEU A 246 2.59 -8.69 -0.26
C LEU A 246 3.38 -9.91 -0.77
N LEU A 247 4.04 -10.65 0.13
CA LEU A 247 4.82 -11.84 -0.22
C LEU A 247 3.97 -13.07 -0.58
N SER A 248 2.72 -13.15 -0.12
CA SER A 248 1.83 -14.28 -0.43
C SER A 248 1.07 -14.08 -1.74
N GLU A 249 0.98 -12.86 -2.25
CA GLU A 249 0.10 -12.52 -3.37
C GLU A 249 0.79 -12.50 -4.73
N VAL A 250 2.13 -12.36 -4.76
CA VAL A 250 2.88 -12.18 -6.00
C VAL A 250 3.85 -13.35 -6.21
N CYS A 251 3.78 -14.03 -7.36
CA CYS A 251 4.70 -15.13 -7.73
C CYS A 251 6.19 -14.76 -7.64
N THR A 252 6.53 -13.48 -7.69
CA THR A 252 7.91 -12.98 -7.52
C THR A 252 8.36 -12.91 -6.06
N GLY A 253 7.45 -13.00 -5.08
CA GLY A 253 7.76 -12.95 -3.64
C GLY A 253 8.64 -14.13 -3.19
N GLU A 254 8.30 -15.36 -3.60
CA GLU A 254 9.08 -16.56 -3.26
C GLU A 254 10.48 -16.53 -3.87
N GLN A 255 10.60 -16.06 -5.12
CA GLN A 255 11.89 -15.92 -5.78
C GLN A 255 12.77 -14.88 -5.08
N VAL A 256 12.18 -13.77 -4.64
CA VAL A 256 12.86 -12.71 -3.90
C VAL A 256 13.34 -13.21 -2.53
N LEU A 257 12.50 -13.97 -1.82
CA LEU A 257 12.87 -14.62 -0.56
C LEU A 257 14.04 -15.58 -0.73
N TYR A 258 13.98 -16.42 -1.77
CA TYR A 258 15.06 -17.35 -2.08
C TYR A 258 16.37 -16.60 -2.39
N THR A 259 16.31 -15.60 -3.27
CA THR A 259 17.49 -14.78 -3.65
C THR A 259 18.08 -14.04 -2.45
N HIS A 260 17.22 -13.48 -1.58
CA HIS A 260 17.65 -12.85 -0.34
C HIS A 260 18.37 -13.86 0.56
N SER A 261 17.78 -15.03 0.81
CA SER A 261 18.38 -16.06 1.66
C SER A 261 19.74 -16.52 1.16
N GLN A 262 19.89 -16.75 -0.15
CA GLN A 262 21.18 -17.06 -0.78
C GLN A 262 22.20 -15.94 -0.60
N THR A 263 21.79 -14.69 -0.79
CA THR A 263 22.66 -13.51 -0.62
C THR A 263 23.13 -13.39 0.82
N THR A 264 22.24 -13.57 1.80
CA THR A 264 22.59 -13.54 3.23
C THR A 264 23.58 -14.66 3.59
N GLN A 265 23.36 -15.89 3.09
CA GLN A 265 24.28 -17.01 3.32
C GLN A 265 25.65 -16.76 2.71
N PHE A 266 25.71 -16.24 1.49
CA PHE A 266 26.95 -15.87 0.83
C PHE A 266 27.74 -14.81 1.63
N LEU A 267 27.06 -13.78 2.12
CA LEU A 267 27.66 -12.74 2.97
C LEU A 267 28.20 -13.32 4.30
N GLU A 268 27.49 -14.27 4.91
CA GLU A 268 27.96 -14.95 6.13
C GLU A 268 29.18 -15.84 5.90
N GLU A 269 29.21 -16.55 4.77
CA GLU A 269 30.35 -17.37 4.41
C GLU A 269 31.59 -16.52 4.11
N MET A 270 31.40 -15.38 3.42
CA MET A 270 32.45 -14.38 3.23
C MET A 270 32.98 -13.84 4.56
N GLU A 271 32.11 -13.43 5.49
CA GLU A 271 32.54 -12.95 6.82
C GLU A 271 33.38 -14.00 7.55
N ARG A 272 32.92 -15.27 7.56
CA ARG A 272 33.66 -16.39 8.17
C ARG A 272 35.01 -16.61 7.49
N LYS A 273 35.07 -16.59 6.16
CA LYS A 273 36.30 -16.80 5.39
C LYS A 273 37.30 -15.66 5.63
N THR A 274 36.86 -14.41 5.56
CA THR A 274 37.70 -13.23 5.84
C THR A 274 38.28 -13.28 7.25
N PHE A 275 37.48 -13.68 8.25
CA PHE A 275 37.96 -13.86 9.61
C PHE A 275 38.98 -15.01 9.74
N ALA A 276 38.71 -16.16 9.11
CA ALA A 276 39.61 -17.30 9.12
C ALA A 276 40.96 -16.99 8.46
N ASP A 277 40.94 -16.35 7.29
CA ASP A 277 42.14 -15.94 6.55
C ASP A 277 42.96 -14.94 7.37
N TRP A 278 42.31 -13.96 8.03
CA TRP A 278 42.99 -13.03 8.93
C TRP A 278 43.60 -13.73 10.15
N SER A 279 42.86 -14.62 10.81
CA SER A 279 43.32 -15.36 11.98
C SER A 279 44.53 -16.23 11.66
N GLN A 280 44.53 -16.93 10.52
CA GLN A 280 45.67 -17.74 10.09
C GLN A 280 46.89 -16.88 9.74
N ASN A 281 46.70 -15.74 9.06
CA ASN A 281 47.79 -14.82 8.74
C ASN A 281 48.43 -14.21 9.99
N LEU A 282 47.64 -13.94 11.03
CA LEU A 282 48.17 -13.53 12.31
C LEU A 282 49.05 -14.64 12.91
N GLU A 283 48.51 -15.83 13.15
CA GLU A 283 49.19 -16.90 13.90
C GLU A 283 50.60 -17.25 13.39
N VAL A 284 50.87 -17.05 12.10
CA VAL A 284 52.13 -17.45 11.48
C VAL A 284 53.30 -16.47 11.73
N GLN A 285 53.05 -15.18 12.04
CA GLN A 285 54.14 -14.17 11.99
C GLN A 285 54.21 -13.13 13.13
N TYR A 286 53.16 -12.85 13.91
CA TYR A 286 53.21 -11.70 14.83
C TYR A 286 54.12 -11.91 16.06
N LEU A 287 54.14 -13.10 16.68
CA LEU A 287 54.95 -13.34 17.89
C LEU A 287 56.45 -13.11 17.62
N LYS A 288 56.96 -13.63 16.51
CA LYS A 288 58.36 -13.45 16.09
C LYS A 288 58.69 -12.02 15.65
N ARG A 289 57.69 -11.24 15.21
CA ARG A 289 57.85 -9.83 14.83
C ARG A 289 57.81 -8.89 16.04
N LEU A 290 56.99 -9.21 17.04
CA LEU A 290 56.91 -8.50 18.32
C LEU A 290 58.17 -8.66 19.19
N GLU A 291 58.91 -9.77 19.01
CA GLU A 291 60.20 -10.00 19.67
C GLU A 291 61.36 -9.19 19.03
N GLN A 292 61.13 -8.49 17.93
CA GLN A 292 62.18 -7.67 17.30
C GLN A 292 62.38 -6.34 18.05
N PRO A 293 63.63 -5.85 18.13
CA PRO A 293 63.91 -4.56 18.77
C PRO A 293 63.23 -3.41 18.00
N LEU A 294 62.52 -2.55 18.74
CA LEU A 294 61.79 -1.39 18.22
C LEU A 294 62.66 -0.34 17.53
N MET A 295 63.96 -0.32 17.83
CA MET A 295 64.93 0.61 17.26
C MET A 295 66.09 -0.14 16.61
N VAL A 296 66.39 0.19 15.37
CA VAL A 296 67.48 -0.40 14.58
C VAL A 296 68.37 0.73 14.07
N ARG A 297 69.69 0.50 13.92
CA ARG A 297 70.58 1.50 13.31
C ARG A 297 70.23 1.69 11.84
N CYS A 298 70.07 2.95 11.42
CA CYS A 298 69.70 3.30 10.06
C CYS A 298 70.79 2.81 9.07
N LYS A 299 70.40 2.08 8.03
CA LYS A 299 71.35 1.47 7.07
C LYS A 299 72.15 2.51 6.27
N ASP A 300 71.61 3.72 6.11
CA ASP A 300 72.20 4.80 5.31
C ASP A 300 73.05 5.79 6.13
N ASN A 301 72.93 5.80 7.47
CA ASN A 301 73.70 6.69 8.33
C ASN A 301 73.88 6.08 9.74
N ILE A 302 75.10 5.62 10.04
CA ILE A 302 75.44 4.86 11.26
C ILE A 302 75.21 5.68 12.56
N THR A 303 75.05 7.01 12.44
CA THR A 303 74.80 7.92 13.56
C THR A 303 73.32 8.14 13.89
N LYS A 304 72.37 7.57 13.13
CA LYS A 304 70.92 7.71 13.38
C LYS A 304 70.25 6.37 13.69
N LEU A 305 69.31 6.40 14.62
CA LEU A 305 68.41 5.29 14.93
C LEU A 305 67.14 5.44 14.09
N ASP A 306 66.65 4.31 13.57
CA ASP A 306 65.40 4.19 12.84
C ASP A 306 64.41 3.34 13.63
N LEU A 307 63.12 3.58 13.43
CA LEU A 307 62.05 2.86 14.11
C LEU A 307 61.69 1.62 13.30
N ASN A 308 61.83 0.44 13.91
CA ASN A 308 61.54 -0.85 13.28
C ASN A 308 60.05 -1.19 13.40
N PHE A 309 59.21 -0.31 12.85
CA PHE A 309 57.79 -0.59 12.67
C PHE A 309 57.58 -1.20 11.29
N ASP A 310 56.92 -2.34 11.24
CA ASP A 310 56.36 -2.86 9.99
C ASP A 310 55.36 -1.83 9.44
N LYS A 311 55.44 -1.55 8.14
CA LYS A 311 54.43 -0.75 7.41
C LYS A 311 53.24 -1.61 7.03
#